data_AF-A0A940AHH4-F1
#
_entry.id   AF-A0A940AHH4-F1
#
_cell.length_a   1.000
_cell.length_b   1.000
_cell.length_c   1.000
_cell.angle_alpha   90.00
_cell.angle_beta   90.00
_cell.angle_gamma   90.00
#
_symmetry.space_group_name_H-M   'P 1'
#
loop_
_entity.id
_entity.type
_entity.pdbx_description
1 polymer ?
#
loop_
_entity_poly.entity_id
_entity_poly.type
_entity_poly.pdbx_seq_one_letter_code
_entity_poly.pdbx_strand_id
1 'polypeptide(L)'
;MKNIIYEKPFLTAMRIFACVASVLLIVVTSLRIYNTFFTKQRPSDFPNIFGIAVNLVAIILFYLMIIHPQKIEYLAIGSFMYAFVCLTLDFDNPMGILMYGLGISVFYVRGLFIHKTRQKAIIAIIVYICLLCGGFLYSLLLHESADYFDTILEMTGYTLVLSIIIFLLITYNHFIKAESQDMPKILNLAEIPGLVETDVVLLQKVLENEQYKNIARAVYKAPGTIRNRLNKIYDLLGVMDRMGFISTYLGYEIVFEKE
;
A
#
# COMPACT_ATOMS: atom_id res chain seq x y z
N MET A 1 0.53 -7.81 -18.56
CA MET A 1 0.17 -6.43 -18.12
C MET A 1 1.41 -5.88 -17.46
N LYS A 2 2.05 -4.84 -18.04
CA LYS A 2 3.17 -4.17 -17.37
C LYS A 2 2.67 -3.63 -16.02
N ASN A 3 3.46 -3.84 -14.98
CA ASN A 3 3.08 -3.45 -13.64
C ASN A 3 3.23 -1.91 -13.55
N ILE A 4 2.12 -1.19 -13.73
CA ILE A 4 2.04 0.28 -13.89
C ILE A 4 2.84 1.03 -12.81
N ILE A 5 2.93 0.43 -11.60
CA ILE A 5 3.61 0.98 -10.41
C ILE A 5 5.11 1.21 -10.65
N TYR A 6 5.75 0.48 -11.56
CA TYR A 6 7.18 0.60 -11.84
C TYR A 6 7.49 1.40 -13.09
N GLU A 7 6.47 1.90 -13.78
CA GLU A 7 6.67 2.72 -14.96
C GLU A 7 7.19 4.11 -14.56
N LYS A 8 8.14 4.64 -15.33
CA LYS A 8 8.69 5.99 -15.17
C LYS A 8 7.61 7.09 -14.95
N PRO A 9 6.49 7.13 -15.70
CA PRO A 9 5.43 8.12 -15.45
C PRO A 9 4.84 7.99 -14.05
N PHE A 10 4.53 6.78 -13.59
CA PHE A 10 4.00 6.54 -12.25
C PHE A 10 4.99 6.95 -11.17
N LEU A 11 6.26 6.54 -11.29
CA LEU A 11 7.31 6.90 -10.33
C LEU A 11 7.52 8.43 -10.26
N THR A 12 7.38 9.12 -11.40
CA THR A 12 7.46 10.58 -11.44
C THR A 12 6.26 11.22 -10.75
N ALA A 13 5.05 10.71 -11.00
CA ALA A 13 3.85 11.16 -10.30
C ALA A 13 3.96 10.98 -8.78
N MET A 14 4.49 9.84 -8.32
CA MET A 14 4.73 9.57 -6.90
C MET A 14 5.74 10.55 -6.28
N ARG A 15 6.80 10.93 -7.01
CA ARG A 15 7.75 11.96 -6.53
C ARG A 15 7.09 13.33 -6.40
N ILE A 16 6.32 13.72 -7.40
CA ILE A 16 5.59 15.00 -7.38
C ILE A 16 4.62 15.02 -6.20
N PHE A 17 3.84 13.94 -6.03
CA PHE A 17 2.94 13.77 -4.89
C PHE A 17 3.68 13.88 -3.55
N ALA A 18 4.80 13.16 -3.39
CA ALA A 18 5.63 13.23 -2.18
C ALA A 18 6.13 14.65 -1.88
N CYS A 19 6.52 15.38 -2.93
CA CYS A 19 7.02 16.75 -2.81
C CYS A 19 5.91 17.70 -2.35
N VAL A 20 4.74 17.64 -2.99
CA VAL A 20 3.56 18.43 -2.61
C VAL A 20 3.12 18.10 -1.19
N ALA A 21 3.01 16.81 -0.84
CA ALA A 21 2.64 16.37 0.49
C ALA A 21 3.63 16.84 1.57
N SER A 22 4.94 16.82 1.27
CA SER A 22 5.98 17.33 2.18
C SER A 22 5.82 18.82 2.44
N VAL A 23 5.62 19.63 1.38
CA VAL A 23 5.41 21.07 1.51
C VAL A 23 4.17 21.38 2.33
N LEU A 24 3.06 20.69 2.05
CA LEU A 24 1.82 20.84 2.81
C LEU A 24 2.02 20.49 4.30
N LEU A 25 2.68 19.37 4.60
CA LEU A 25 2.96 18.97 5.97
C LEU A 25 3.89 19.96 6.68
N ILE A 26 4.89 20.51 6.00
CA ILE A 26 5.76 21.54 6.59
C ILE A 26 4.92 22.75 6.99
N VAL A 27 4.08 23.27 6.08
CA VAL A 27 3.22 24.43 6.35
C VAL A 27 2.29 24.16 7.54
N VAL A 28 1.56 23.04 7.52
CA VAL A 28 0.64 22.65 8.61
C VAL A 28 1.38 22.48 9.93
N THR A 29 2.58 21.89 9.90
CA THR A 29 3.40 21.68 11.11
C THR A 29 3.92 22.99 11.67
N SER A 30 4.38 23.91 10.82
CA SER A 30 4.79 25.25 11.25
C SER A 30 3.65 26.01 11.91
N LEU A 31 2.44 25.96 11.34
CA LEU A 31 1.25 26.56 11.94
C LEU A 31 0.90 25.91 13.28
N ARG A 32 0.95 24.57 13.36
CA ARG A 32 0.67 23.84 14.61
C ARG A 32 1.71 24.16 15.69
N ILE A 33 3.00 24.25 15.35
CA ILE A 33 4.07 24.69 16.27
C ILE A 33 3.79 26.11 16.76
N TYR A 34 3.47 27.03 15.85
CA TYR A 34 3.14 28.40 16.22
C TYR A 34 1.97 28.45 17.22
N ASN A 35 0.88 27.76 16.89
CA ASN A 35 -0.31 27.73 17.75
C ASN A 35 -0.06 27.07 19.11
N THR A 36 0.75 26.00 19.14
CA THR A 36 1.02 25.25 20.38
C THR A 36 1.95 26.01 21.33
N PHE A 37 2.98 26.69 20.80
CA PHE A 37 4.02 27.28 21.64
C PHE A 37 3.89 28.80 21.84
N PHE A 38 3.22 29.51 20.94
CA PHE A 38 3.17 30.97 20.95
C PHE A 38 1.77 31.53 21.28
N THR A 39 0.72 30.78 20.97
CA THR A 39 -0.67 31.15 21.32
C THR A 39 -1.03 30.41 22.61
N LYS A 40 -1.29 31.12 23.72
CA LYS A 40 -1.53 30.55 25.07
C LYS A 40 -2.84 29.74 25.19
N GLN A 41 -3.10 28.76 24.33
CA GLN A 41 -4.21 27.82 24.47
C GLN A 41 -3.73 26.61 25.29
N ARG A 42 -4.23 26.48 26.52
CA ARG A 42 -4.22 25.21 27.26
C ARG A 42 -5.66 24.91 27.66
N PRO A 43 -6.19 23.73 27.28
CA PRO A 43 -5.79 22.49 27.96
C PRO A 43 -5.41 21.32 27.03
N SER A 44 -4.46 20.52 27.52
CA SER A 44 -3.84 19.32 26.93
C SER A 44 -3.04 19.53 25.63
N ASP A 45 -1.77 19.94 25.77
CA ASP A 45 -0.83 20.08 24.64
C ASP A 45 -0.46 18.71 24.00
N PHE A 46 -0.89 17.58 24.58
CA PHE A 46 -0.47 16.24 24.17
C PHE A 46 -0.87 15.86 22.73
N PRO A 47 -2.14 16.00 22.29
CA PRO A 47 -2.53 15.72 20.90
C PRO A 47 -1.76 16.59 19.89
N ASN A 48 -1.54 17.86 20.22
CA ASN A 48 -0.81 18.80 19.37
C ASN A 48 0.68 18.43 19.25
N ILE A 49 1.34 18.12 20.37
CA ILE A 49 2.76 17.69 20.39
C ILE A 49 2.91 16.36 19.65
N PHE A 50 2.01 15.40 19.89
CA PHE A 50 2.04 14.10 19.21
C PHE A 50 1.78 14.25 17.71
N GLY A 51 0.84 15.11 17.31
CA GLY A 51 0.58 15.45 15.92
C GLY A 51 1.77 16.12 15.23
N ILE A 52 2.52 16.99 15.93
CA ILE A 52 3.78 17.56 15.42
C ILE A 52 4.81 16.44 15.19
N ALA A 53 4.98 15.53 16.16
CA ALA A 53 5.92 14.42 16.03
C ALA A 53 5.58 13.51 14.84
N VAL A 54 4.30 13.16 14.65
CA VAL A 54 3.84 12.36 13.52
C VAL A 54 4.08 13.08 12.18
N ASN A 55 3.82 14.38 12.10
CA ASN A 55 4.10 15.14 10.90
C ASN A 55 5.59 15.17 10.55
N LEU A 56 6.47 15.33 11.55
CA LEU A 56 7.93 15.30 11.33
C LEU A 56 8.38 13.94 10.78
N VAL A 57 7.87 12.84 11.32
CA VAL A 57 8.16 11.50 10.80
C VAL A 57 7.63 11.34 9.37
N ALA A 58 6.40 11.81 9.09
CA ALA A 58 5.80 11.74 7.76
C ALA A 58 6.59 12.57 6.73
N ILE A 59 7.11 13.75 7.10
CA ILE A 59 7.99 14.56 6.25
C ILE A 59 9.26 13.78 5.90
N ILE A 60 9.88 13.10 6.88
CA ILE A 60 11.06 12.25 6.63
C ILE A 60 10.72 11.11 5.67
N LEU A 61 9.59 10.43 5.88
CA LEU A 61 9.13 9.34 5.02
C LEU A 61 8.87 9.80 3.59
N PHE A 62 8.24 10.97 3.40
CA PHE A 62 8.03 11.54 2.07
C PHE A 62 9.33 11.97 1.41
N TYR A 63 10.25 12.55 2.16
CA TYR A 63 11.59 12.85 1.63
C TYR A 63 12.31 11.58 1.14
N LEU A 64 12.25 10.49 1.92
CA LEU A 64 12.77 9.19 1.49
C LEU A 64 12.04 8.65 0.26
N MET A 65 10.74 8.91 0.11
CA MET A 65 9.96 8.53 -1.08
C MET A 65 10.32 9.37 -2.32
N ILE A 66 10.73 10.63 -2.17
CA ILE A 66 11.26 11.44 -3.29
C ILE A 66 12.52 10.78 -3.87
N ILE A 67 13.43 10.36 -2.99
CA ILE A 67 14.68 9.69 -3.37
C ILE A 67 14.39 8.29 -3.92
N HIS A 68 13.53 7.53 -3.23
CA HIS A 68 13.19 6.14 -3.55
C HIS A 68 11.68 5.96 -3.81
N PRO A 69 11.14 6.45 -4.96
CA PRO A 69 9.70 6.42 -5.24
C PRO A 69 9.13 5.02 -5.42
N GLN A 70 9.99 4.03 -5.64
CA GLN A 70 9.62 2.62 -5.71
C GLN A 70 9.19 2.07 -4.35
N LYS A 71 9.64 2.68 -3.24
CA LYS A 71 9.30 2.27 -1.87
C LYS A 71 8.00 2.94 -1.41
N ILE A 72 6.90 2.63 -2.12
CA ILE A 72 5.56 3.13 -1.78
C ILE A 72 5.10 2.73 -0.37
N GLU A 73 5.75 1.76 0.27
CA GLU A 73 5.52 1.37 1.66
C GLU A 73 5.69 2.53 2.65
N TYR A 74 6.56 3.51 2.34
CA TYR A 74 6.70 4.73 3.14
C TYR A 74 5.41 5.54 3.19
N LEU A 75 4.63 5.54 2.10
CA LEU A 75 3.28 6.13 2.07
C LEU A 75 2.34 5.39 3.02
N ALA A 76 2.38 4.05 3.03
CA ALA A 76 1.54 3.27 3.93
C ALA A 76 1.83 3.56 5.40
N ILE A 77 3.11 3.59 5.78
CA ILE A 77 3.54 3.89 7.16
C ILE A 77 3.05 5.28 7.57
N GLY A 78 3.31 6.30 6.74
CA GLY A 78 2.85 7.67 7.01
C GLY A 78 1.32 7.76 7.13
N SER A 79 0.60 7.08 6.24
CA SER A 79 -0.86 7.06 6.25
C SER A 79 -1.43 6.39 7.51
N PHE A 80 -0.87 5.26 7.96
CA PHE A 80 -1.31 4.61 9.20
C PHE A 80 -1.01 5.44 10.44
N MET A 81 0.15 6.12 10.49
CA MET A 81 0.45 7.02 11.59
C MET A 81 -0.55 8.19 11.64
N TYR A 82 -0.88 8.76 10.49
CA TYR A 82 -1.85 9.85 10.40
C TYR A 82 -3.27 9.37 10.76
N ALA A 83 -3.66 8.19 10.26
CA ALA A 83 -4.93 7.56 10.60
C ALA A 83 -5.05 7.30 12.11
N PHE A 84 -3.98 6.85 12.76
CA PHE A 84 -3.95 6.68 14.21
C PHE A 84 -4.23 8.01 14.92
N VAL A 85 -3.53 9.08 14.56
CA VAL A 85 -3.73 10.40 15.20
C VAL A 85 -5.16 10.89 15.02
N CYS A 86 -5.67 10.92 13.79
CA CYS A 86 -7.02 11.40 13.51
C CYS A 86 -8.08 10.51 14.19
N LEU A 87 -7.99 9.19 14.06
CA LEU A 87 -9.04 8.31 14.60
C LEU A 87 -8.99 8.15 16.12
N THR A 88 -7.92 8.58 16.81
CA THR A 88 -7.80 8.41 18.28
C THR A 88 -7.70 9.70 19.08
N LEU A 89 -7.05 10.73 18.54
CA LEU A 89 -6.75 11.98 19.26
C LEU A 89 -7.48 13.20 18.69
N ASP A 90 -7.98 13.10 17.46
CA ASP A 90 -8.66 14.17 16.72
C ASP A 90 -9.88 13.56 16.02
N PHE A 91 -10.75 12.91 16.82
CA PHE A 91 -11.79 11.98 16.34
C PHE A 91 -12.82 12.62 15.41
N ASP A 92 -12.95 13.94 15.38
CA ASP A 92 -13.84 14.63 14.44
C ASP A 92 -13.22 14.80 13.04
N ASN A 93 -11.97 14.37 12.85
CA ASN A 93 -11.25 14.52 11.60
C ASN A 93 -11.44 13.32 10.66
N PRO A 94 -12.28 13.45 9.60
CA PRO A 94 -12.61 12.33 8.72
C PRO A 94 -11.43 11.89 7.86
N MET A 95 -10.36 12.68 7.81
CA MET A 95 -9.13 12.32 7.10
C MET A 95 -8.51 11.02 7.63
N GLY A 96 -8.79 10.67 8.90
CA GLY A 96 -8.33 9.41 9.49
C GLY A 96 -8.80 8.17 8.72
N ILE A 97 -10.05 8.17 8.26
CA ILE A 97 -10.64 7.06 7.48
C ILE A 97 -9.96 6.96 6.12
N LEU A 98 -9.78 8.10 5.45
CA LEU A 98 -9.14 8.16 4.12
C LEU A 98 -7.69 7.69 4.18
N MET A 99 -6.94 8.11 5.21
CA MET A 99 -5.55 7.69 5.41
C MET A 99 -5.45 6.20 5.78
N TYR A 100 -6.38 5.68 6.58
CA TYR A 100 -6.44 4.24 6.86
C TYR A 100 -6.66 3.44 5.58
N GLY A 101 -7.63 3.86 4.76
CA GLY A 101 -7.93 3.29 3.46
C GLY A 101 -6.71 3.32 2.53
N LEU A 102 -6.04 4.47 2.42
CA LEU A 102 -4.84 4.64 1.60
C LEU A 102 -3.72 3.67 2.03
N GLY A 103 -3.48 3.51 3.33
CA GLY A 103 -2.50 2.56 3.86
C GLY A 103 -2.82 1.12 3.48
N ILE A 104 -4.09 0.71 3.61
CA ILE A 104 -4.55 -0.63 3.21
C ILE A 104 -4.43 -0.82 1.70
N SER A 105 -4.78 0.18 0.89
CA SER A 105 -4.64 0.13 -0.57
C SER A 105 -3.19 -0.08 -0.98
N VAL A 106 -2.23 0.62 -0.36
CA VAL A 106 -0.80 0.43 -0.65
C VAL A 106 -0.36 -0.99 -0.29
N PHE A 107 -0.76 -1.53 0.86
CA PHE A 107 -0.46 -2.92 1.24
C PHE A 107 -1.10 -3.95 0.31
N TYR A 108 -2.32 -3.70 -0.16
CA TYR A 108 -2.97 -4.53 -1.17
C TYR A 108 -2.17 -4.55 -2.47
N VAL A 109 -1.80 -3.37 -2.96
CA VAL A 109 -0.99 -3.20 -4.18
C VAL A 109 0.39 -3.87 -4.05
N ARG A 110 1.02 -3.84 -2.87
CA ARG A 110 2.28 -4.56 -2.59
C ARG A 110 2.11 -6.07 -2.43
N GLY A 111 0.89 -6.59 -2.53
CA GLY A 111 0.64 -8.03 -2.45
C GLY A 111 0.66 -8.59 -1.02
N LEU A 112 0.55 -7.74 0.01
CA LEU A 112 0.49 -8.20 1.40
C LEU A 112 -0.68 -9.17 1.63
N PHE A 113 -1.78 -9.00 0.90
CA PHE A 113 -2.97 -9.83 1.00
C PHE A 113 -2.96 -11.10 0.12
N ILE A 114 -1.86 -11.45 -0.57
CA ILE A 114 -1.80 -12.63 -1.45
C ILE A 114 -1.95 -13.94 -0.67
N HIS A 115 -1.24 -14.07 0.47
CA HIS A 115 -1.33 -15.25 1.32
C HIS A 115 -2.15 -14.95 2.58
N LYS A 116 -3.07 -15.86 2.94
CA LYS A 116 -3.97 -15.74 4.11
C LYS A 116 -4.80 -14.45 4.06
N THR A 117 -5.32 -14.09 2.88
CA THR A 117 -6.12 -12.87 2.62
C THR A 117 -7.18 -12.64 3.68
N ARG A 118 -7.97 -13.68 4.00
CA ARG A 118 -9.06 -13.60 4.99
C ARG A 118 -8.57 -13.22 6.39
N GLN A 119 -7.49 -13.85 6.87
CA GLN A 119 -6.95 -13.56 8.20
C GLN A 119 -6.40 -12.14 8.27
N LYS A 120 -5.66 -11.71 7.25
CA LYS A 120 -5.11 -10.34 7.17
C LYS A 120 -6.20 -9.27 7.05
N ALA A 121 -7.27 -9.56 6.31
CA ALA A 121 -8.43 -8.68 6.20
C ALA A 121 -9.16 -8.55 7.55
N ILE A 122 -9.37 -9.66 8.26
CA ILE A 122 -9.94 -9.64 9.61
C ILE A 122 -9.06 -8.81 10.56
N ILE A 123 -7.74 -8.99 10.53
CA ILE A 123 -6.82 -8.20 11.36
C ILE A 123 -6.93 -6.71 11.03
N ALA A 124 -6.96 -6.34 9.75
CA ALA A 124 -7.14 -4.93 9.35
C ALA A 124 -8.46 -4.37 9.88
N ILE A 125 -9.58 -5.09 9.71
CA ILE A 125 -10.89 -4.67 10.22
C ILE A 125 -10.86 -4.52 11.75
N ILE A 126 -10.27 -5.46 12.47
CA ILE A 126 -10.15 -5.39 13.93
C ILE A 126 -9.33 -4.16 14.34
N VAL A 127 -8.18 -3.91 13.69
CA VAL A 127 -7.36 -2.72 13.95
C VAL A 127 -8.16 -1.45 13.70
N TYR A 128 -8.90 -1.37 12.60
CA TYR A 128 -9.75 -0.22 12.29
C TYR A 128 -10.81 0.01 13.37
N ILE A 129 -11.52 -1.04 13.80
CA ILE A 129 -12.51 -0.96 14.88
C ILE A 129 -11.84 -0.52 16.18
N CYS A 130 -10.66 -1.05 16.52
CA CYS A 130 -9.92 -0.64 17.71
C CYS A 130 -9.53 0.85 17.68
N LEU A 131 -9.17 1.39 16.51
CA LEU A 131 -8.88 2.83 16.36
C LEU A 131 -10.14 3.66 16.61
N LEU A 132 -11.26 3.30 15.99
CA LEU A 132 -12.55 3.99 16.21
C LEU A 132 -12.99 3.91 17.68
N CYS A 133 -12.88 2.74 18.31
CA CYS A 133 -13.16 2.59 19.73
C CYS A 133 -12.19 3.39 20.61
N GLY A 134 -10.93 3.54 20.19
CA GLY A 134 -9.93 4.36 20.87
C GLY A 134 -10.30 5.84 20.88
N GLY A 135 -10.66 6.40 19.72
CA GLY A 135 -11.15 7.77 19.62
C GLY A 135 -12.45 7.99 20.38
N PHE A 136 -13.36 7.02 20.32
CA PHE A 136 -14.58 7.01 21.12
C PHE A 136 -14.30 7.11 22.62
N LEU A 137 -13.44 6.23 23.16
CA LEU A 137 -13.09 6.25 24.58
C LEU A 137 -12.40 7.56 24.97
N TYR A 138 -11.54 8.10 24.10
CA TYR A 138 -10.85 9.38 24.32
C TYR A 138 -11.84 10.55 24.38
N SER A 139 -12.75 10.66 23.41
CA SER A 139 -13.80 11.68 23.36
C SER A 139 -14.72 11.62 24.59
N LEU A 140 -15.13 10.41 24.99
CA LEU A 140 -16.01 10.20 26.14
C LEU A 140 -15.34 10.62 27.47
N LEU A 141 -14.03 10.38 27.60
CA LEU A 141 -13.23 10.77 28.78
C LEU A 141 -13.00 12.30 28.87
N LEU A 142 -12.95 13.01 27.75
CA LEU A 142 -12.59 14.44 27.68
C LEU A 142 -13.77 15.43 27.65
N HIS A 143 -15.00 14.96 27.89
CA HIS A 143 -16.15 15.80 28.27
C HIS A 143 -16.82 16.66 27.17
N GLU A 144 -16.79 16.24 25.90
CA GLU A 144 -17.61 16.83 24.82
C GLU A 144 -18.67 15.85 24.31
N SER A 145 -19.59 15.43 25.19
CA SER A 145 -20.60 14.41 24.89
C SER A 145 -21.75 14.88 23.99
N ALA A 146 -21.81 16.18 23.64
CA ALA A 146 -22.97 16.75 22.95
C ALA A 146 -22.99 16.42 21.44
N ASP A 147 -21.84 16.34 20.79
CA ASP A 147 -21.73 16.10 19.33
C ASP A 147 -21.38 14.64 19.00
N TYR A 148 -21.35 13.78 20.02
CA TYR A 148 -20.95 12.37 19.93
C TYR A 148 -21.71 11.55 18.87
N PHE A 149 -23.04 11.63 18.88
CA PHE A 149 -23.87 10.85 17.96
C PHE A 149 -23.66 11.31 16.52
N ASP A 150 -23.44 12.60 16.33
CA ASP A 150 -23.20 13.20 15.03
C ASP A 150 -21.84 12.77 14.48
N THR A 151 -20.77 12.79 15.28
CA THR A 151 -19.44 12.31 14.85
C THR A 151 -19.45 10.82 14.51
N ILE A 152 -20.11 9.96 15.31
CA ILE A 152 -20.21 8.53 14.97
C ILE A 152 -21.00 8.30 13.69
N LEU A 153 -22.11 9.01 13.52
CA LEU A 153 -22.95 8.90 12.33
C LEU A 153 -22.18 9.36 11.10
N GLU A 154 -21.42 10.46 11.21
CA GLU A 154 -20.53 10.97 10.17
C GLU A 154 -19.41 9.98 9.82
N MET A 155 -18.69 9.43 10.81
CA MET A 155 -17.63 8.43 10.59
C MET A 155 -18.17 7.13 9.97
N THR A 156 -19.34 6.69 10.41
CA THR A 156 -20.02 5.53 9.82
C THR A 156 -20.43 5.83 8.38
N GLY A 157 -20.94 7.04 8.12
CA GLY A 157 -21.26 7.54 6.78
C GLY A 157 -20.05 7.54 5.85
N TYR A 158 -18.93 8.13 6.25
CA TYR A 158 -17.69 8.11 5.46
C TYR A 158 -17.17 6.70 5.22
N THR A 159 -17.21 5.82 6.25
CA THR A 159 -16.80 4.41 6.10
C THR A 159 -17.67 3.70 5.07
N LEU A 160 -18.99 3.93 5.10
CA LEU A 160 -19.94 3.34 4.18
C LEU A 160 -19.73 3.86 2.75
N VAL A 161 -19.58 5.18 2.57
CA VAL A 161 -19.31 5.79 1.27
C VAL A 161 -18.00 5.25 0.68
N LEU A 162 -16.93 5.19 1.48
CA LEU A 162 -15.66 4.61 1.06
C LEU A 162 -15.82 3.15 0.65
N SER A 163 -16.57 2.36 1.42
CA SER A 163 -16.84 0.95 1.12
C SER A 163 -17.61 0.76 -0.18
N ILE A 164 -18.61 1.62 -0.44
CA ILE A 164 -19.36 1.63 -1.70
C ILE A 164 -18.44 1.96 -2.88
N ILE A 165 -17.60 2.99 -2.76
CA ILE A 165 -16.63 3.36 -3.80
C ILE A 165 -15.71 2.18 -4.10
N ILE A 166 -15.16 1.53 -3.06
CA ILE A 166 -14.30 0.35 -3.22
C ILE A 166 -15.07 -0.80 -3.89
N PHE A 167 -16.31 -1.05 -3.48
CA PHE A 167 -17.16 -2.09 -4.06
C PHE A 167 -17.44 -1.84 -5.55
N LEU A 168 -17.77 -0.59 -5.92
CA LEU A 168 -18.00 -0.20 -7.31
C LEU A 168 -16.73 -0.35 -8.15
N LEU A 169 -15.56 0.06 -7.63
CA LEU A 169 -14.28 -0.09 -8.33
C LEU A 169 -13.89 -1.56 -8.53
N ILE A 170 -14.08 -2.41 -7.53
CA ILE A 170 -13.82 -3.85 -7.63
C ILE A 170 -14.76 -4.50 -8.65
N THR A 171 -16.05 -4.17 -8.57
CA THR A 171 -17.08 -4.69 -9.47
C THR A 171 -16.80 -4.26 -10.91
N TYR A 172 -16.49 -2.98 -11.14
CA TYR A 172 -16.11 -2.46 -12.45
C TYR A 172 -14.86 -3.17 -13.02
N ASN A 173 -13.83 -3.36 -12.19
CA ASN A 173 -12.63 -4.09 -12.60
C ASN A 173 -12.92 -5.57 -12.91
N HIS A 174 -13.85 -6.20 -12.18
CA HIS A 174 -14.32 -7.55 -12.48
C HIS A 174 -15.05 -7.61 -13.83
N PHE A 175 -15.93 -6.65 -14.11
CA PHE A 175 -16.63 -6.56 -15.40
C PHE A 175 -15.66 -6.41 -16.57
N ILE A 176 -14.69 -5.49 -16.48
CA ILE A 176 -13.67 -5.33 -17.53
C ILE A 176 -12.81 -6.60 -17.67
N LYS A 177 -12.44 -7.23 -16.54
CA LYS A 177 -11.61 -8.44 -16.58
C LYS A 177 -12.33 -9.63 -17.17
N ALA A 178 -13.62 -9.81 -16.88
CA ALA A 178 -14.45 -10.86 -17.48
C ALA A 178 -14.52 -10.71 -19.01
N GLU A 179 -14.59 -9.47 -19.52
CA GLU A 179 -14.56 -9.19 -20.96
C GLU A 179 -13.17 -9.46 -21.59
N SER A 180 -12.10 -9.42 -20.81
CA SER A 180 -10.71 -9.70 -21.26
C SER A 180 -10.26 -11.16 -21.10
N GLN A 181 -11.10 -12.04 -20.53
CA GLN A 181 -10.75 -13.44 -20.22
C GLN A 181 -10.83 -14.39 -21.43
N ASP A 182 -11.41 -13.96 -22.55
CA ASP A 182 -11.53 -14.79 -23.76
C ASP A 182 -10.24 -14.87 -24.59
N MET A 183 -9.16 -14.16 -24.21
CA MET A 183 -7.85 -14.33 -24.84
C MET A 183 -6.83 -14.94 -23.87
N PRO A 184 -6.19 -16.07 -24.22
CA PRO A 184 -5.15 -16.66 -23.38
C PRO A 184 -4.00 -15.65 -23.21
N LYS A 185 -3.69 -15.33 -21.96
CA LYS A 185 -2.59 -14.41 -21.63
C LYS A 185 -1.29 -15.18 -21.70
N ILE A 186 -0.68 -15.18 -22.88
CA ILE A 186 0.60 -15.87 -23.14
C ILE A 186 1.74 -14.88 -22.87
N LEU A 187 2.74 -15.30 -22.08
CA LEU A 187 4.02 -14.62 -21.93
C LEU A 187 5.06 -15.39 -22.74
N ASN A 188 5.40 -14.89 -23.93
CA ASN A 188 6.47 -15.44 -24.73
C ASN A 188 7.83 -14.88 -24.27
N LEU A 189 8.65 -15.72 -23.66
CA LEU A 189 9.98 -15.33 -23.20
C LEU A 189 10.98 -15.14 -24.35
N ALA A 190 10.71 -15.69 -25.54
CA ALA A 190 11.58 -15.55 -26.71
C ALA A 190 11.65 -14.10 -27.22
N GLU A 191 10.60 -13.31 -26.98
CA GLU A 191 10.54 -11.89 -27.34
C GLU A 191 11.47 -11.00 -26.48
N ILE A 192 11.97 -11.54 -25.36
CA ILE A 192 12.73 -10.77 -24.37
C ILE A 192 14.20 -11.15 -24.42
N PRO A 193 15.09 -10.26 -24.90
CA PRO A 193 16.50 -10.58 -25.07
C PRO A 193 17.17 -10.90 -23.73
N GLY A 194 17.90 -12.03 -23.69
CA GLY A 194 18.63 -12.49 -22.50
C GLY A 194 17.91 -13.56 -21.67
N LEU A 195 16.65 -13.83 -21.97
CA LEU A 195 15.92 -14.99 -21.44
C LEU A 195 16.19 -16.23 -22.30
N VAL A 196 16.22 -17.38 -21.65
CA VAL A 196 16.44 -18.68 -22.29
C VAL A 196 15.29 -19.63 -21.93
N GLU A 197 15.14 -20.69 -22.71
CA GLU A 197 14.11 -21.71 -22.52
C GLU A 197 14.09 -22.29 -21.09
N THR A 198 15.26 -22.52 -20.48
CA THR A 198 15.35 -23.03 -19.10
C THR A 198 14.75 -22.09 -18.05
N ASP A 199 14.58 -20.80 -18.37
CA ASP A 199 13.97 -19.83 -17.47
C ASP A 199 12.44 -20.02 -17.37
N VAL A 200 11.80 -20.61 -18.40
CA VAL A 200 10.37 -20.96 -18.38
C VAL A 200 10.06 -21.83 -17.16
N VAL A 201 10.82 -22.90 -16.98
CA VAL A 201 10.64 -23.86 -15.88
C VAL A 201 10.82 -23.19 -14.52
N LEU A 202 11.78 -22.26 -14.41
CA LEU A 202 12.01 -21.52 -13.17
C LEU A 202 10.82 -20.61 -12.85
N LEU A 203 10.32 -19.88 -13.85
CA LEU A 203 9.22 -18.94 -13.66
C LEU A 203 7.88 -19.64 -13.42
N GLN A 204 7.60 -20.76 -14.09
CA GLN A 204 6.42 -21.60 -13.82
C GLN A 204 6.39 -22.06 -12.36
N LYS A 205 7.51 -22.60 -11.85
CA LYS A 205 7.63 -22.99 -10.43
C LYS A 205 7.46 -21.81 -9.47
N VAL A 206 7.88 -20.60 -9.87
CA VAL A 206 7.64 -19.39 -9.08
C VAL A 206 6.15 -19.03 -9.06
N LEU A 207 5.43 -19.15 -10.18
CA LEU A 207 3.98 -18.92 -10.27
C LEU A 207 3.20 -19.92 -9.42
N GLU A 208 3.66 -21.17 -9.33
CA GLU A 208 3.16 -22.20 -8.40
C GLU A 208 3.49 -21.91 -6.93
N ASN A 209 4.12 -20.77 -6.65
CA ASN A 209 4.55 -20.34 -5.33
C ASN A 209 5.57 -21.29 -4.66
N GLU A 210 6.36 -22.04 -5.44
CA GLU A 210 7.46 -22.83 -4.88
C GLU A 210 8.56 -21.94 -4.29
N GLN A 211 9.12 -22.35 -3.16
CA GLN A 211 10.27 -21.68 -2.55
C GLN A 211 11.55 -21.95 -3.36
N TYR A 212 12.46 -20.98 -3.44
CA TYR A 212 13.72 -21.10 -4.19
C TYR A 212 14.56 -22.32 -3.82
N LYS A 213 14.51 -22.76 -2.56
CA LYS A 213 15.20 -23.97 -2.10
C LYS A 213 14.65 -25.24 -2.78
N ASN A 214 13.34 -25.29 -3.01
CA ASN A 214 12.68 -26.44 -3.65
C ASN A 214 12.91 -26.43 -5.16
N ILE A 215 12.81 -25.24 -5.78
CA ILE A 215 13.17 -25.04 -7.19
C ILE A 215 14.61 -25.49 -7.42
N ALA A 216 15.54 -25.03 -6.60
CA ALA A 216 16.96 -25.39 -6.67
C ALA A 216 17.21 -26.90 -6.59
N ARG A 217 16.46 -27.62 -5.74
CA ARG A 217 16.51 -29.08 -5.68
C ARG A 217 16.01 -29.73 -6.97
N ALA A 218 14.92 -29.23 -7.55
CA ALA A 218 14.33 -29.79 -8.76
C ALA A 218 15.22 -29.63 -10.00
N VAL A 219 15.98 -28.53 -10.10
CA VAL A 219 16.92 -28.27 -11.21
C VAL A 219 18.38 -28.61 -10.88
N TYR A 220 18.64 -29.30 -9.76
CA TYR A 220 19.99 -29.70 -9.33
C TYR A 220 21.02 -28.55 -9.29
N LYS A 221 20.59 -27.37 -8.82
CA LYS A 221 21.45 -26.17 -8.70
C LYS A 221 21.50 -25.66 -7.26
N ALA A 222 22.51 -24.85 -6.94
CA ALA A 222 22.58 -24.19 -5.65
C ALA A 222 21.46 -23.13 -5.49
N PRO A 223 20.83 -22.99 -4.31
CA PRO A 223 19.78 -21.99 -4.07
C PRO A 223 20.22 -20.55 -4.37
N GLY A 224 21.48 -20.20 -4.10
CA GLY A 224 22.04 -18.89 -4.43
C GLY A 224 22.09 -18.62 -5.93
N THR A 225 22.41 -19.64 -6.73
CA THR A 225 22.42 -19.54 -8.20
C THR A 225 21.02 -19.31 -8.76
N ILE A 226 20.02 -20.01 -8.23
CA ILE A 226 18.61 -19.82 -8.62
C ILE A 226 18.14 -18.41 -8.25
N ARG A 227 18.44 -17.95 -7.03
CA ARG A 227 18.07 -16.59 -6.59
C ARG A 227 18.69 -15.52 -7.47
N ASN A 228 19.98 -15.64 -7.79
CA ASN A 228 20.68 -14.69 -8.66
C ASN A 228 20.13 -14.72 -10.09
N ARG A 229 19.81 -15.90 -10.64
CA ARG A 229 19.21 -16.01 -11.97
C ARG A 229 17.81 -15.40 -12.00
N LEU A 230 16.95 -15.71 -11.02
CA LEU A 230 15.60 -15.17 -10.92
C LEU A 230 15.59 -13.65 -10.74
N ASN A 231 16.48 -13.09 -9.93
CA ASN A 231 16.61 -11.63 -9.82
C ASN A 231 16.95 -10.99 -11.17
N LYS A 232 17.89 -11.56 -11.93
CA LYS A 232 18.20 -11.08 -13.29
C LYS A 232 17.00 -11.18 -14.23
N ILE A 233 16.25 -12.28 -14.16
CA ILE A 233 15.03 -12.46 -14.97
C ILE A 233 13.98 -11.42 -14.58
N TYR A 234 13.79 -11.16 -13.29
CA TYR A 234 12.88 -10.13 -12.80
C TYR A 234 13.25 -8.75 -13.33
N ASP A 235 14.54 -8.40 -13.30
CA ASP A 235 15.05 -7.15 -13.88
C ASP A 235 14.74 -7.06 -15.39
N LEU A 236 14.95 -8.14 -16.15
CA LEU A 236 14.64 -8.22 -17.59
C LEU A 236 13.13 -8.10 -17.88
N LEU A 237 12.29 -8.68 -17.01
CA LEU A 237 10.84 -8.61 -17.08
C LEU A 237 10.25 -7.29 -16.54
N GLY A 238 11.10 -6.39 -16.01
CA GLY A 238 10.68 -5.14 -15.40
C GLY A 238 9.90 -5.30 -14.10
N VAL A 239 10.12 -6.39 -13.36
CA VAL A 239 9.51 -6.65 -12.04
C VAL A 239 10.58 -6.62 -10.94
N MET A 240 10.24 -6.08 -9.76
CA MET A 240 11.23 -5.83 -8.70
C MET A 240 11.67 -7.10 -7.95
N ASP A 241 10.73 -7.99 -7.68
CA ASP A 241 10.95 -9.17 -6.85
C ASP A 241 9.97 -10.29 -7.18
N ARG A 242 10.09 -11.41 -6.46
CA ARG A 242 9.21 -12.58 -6.58
C ARG A 242 7.73 -12.23 -6.47
N MET A 243 7.38 -11.33 -5.55
CA MET A 243 6.00 -10.97 -5.29
C MET A 243 5.44 -10.09 -6.41
N GLY A 244 6.26 -9.15 -6.91
CA GLY A 244 5.99 -8.38 -8.12
C GLY A 244 5.78 -9.29 -9.33
N PHE A 245 6.63 -10.29 -9.53
CA PHE A 245 6.45 -11.26 -10.62
C PHE A 245 5.14 -12.04 -10.49
N ILE A 246 4.87 -12.67 -9.34
CA ILE A 246 3.65 -13.46 -9.12
C ILE A 246 2.40 -12.60 -9.31
N SER A 247 2.34 -11.40 -8.73
CA SER A 247 1.18 -10.53 -8.87
C SER A 247 0.93 -10.07 -10.32
N THR A 248 1.98 -9.95 -11.13
CA THR A 248 1.89 -9.45 -12.51
C THR A 248 1.48 -10.54 -13.50
N TYR A 249 2.03 -11.75 -13.32
CA TYR A 249 1.92 -12.85 -14.28
C TYR A 249 1.10 -14.04 -13.76
N LEU A 250 0.34 -13.86 -12.67
CA LEU A 250 -0.60 -14.89 -12.20
C LEU A 250 -1.62 -15.21 -13.30
N GLY A 251 -1.71 -16.49 -13.66
CA GLY A 251 -2.62 -16.97 -14.71
C GLY A 251 -2.12 -16.74 -16.15
N TYR A 252 -0.86 -16.35 -16.34
CA TYR A 252 -0.23 -16.35 -17.67
C TYR A 252 0.30 -17.74 -18.00
N GLU A 253 0.17 -18.14 -19.26
CA GLU A 253 0.91 -19.27 -19.81
C GLU A 253 2.29 -18.79 -20.24
N ILE A 254 3.36 -19.34 -19.66
CA ILE A 254 4.73 -18.97 -19.99
C ILE A 254 5.25 -19.94 -21.05
N VAL A 255 5.58 -19.40 -22.23
CA VAL A 255 6.11 -20.17 -23.38
C VAL A 255 7.44 -19.60 -23.86
N PHE A 256 8.16 -20.41 -24.65
CA PHE A 256 9.39 -19.99 -25.34
C PHE A 256 9.28 -20.43 -26.80
N GLU A 257 8.57 -19.65 -27.60
CA GLU A 257 8.38 -19.93 -29.03
C GLU A 257 9.17 -18.90 -29.83
N LYS A 258 10.19 -19.38 -30.55
CA LYS A 258 10.93 -18.54 -31.50
C LYS A 258 10.15 -18.53 -32.81
N GLU A 259 9.70 -17.36 -33.24
CA GLU A 259 9.30 -17.13 -34.64
C GLU A 259 10.47 -17.39 -35.60
#